data_AF-A0A1F8Q5F0-F1
#
_entry.id   AF-A0A1F8Q5F0-F1
#
_cell.length_a   1.000
_cell.length_b   1.000
_cell.length_c   1.000
_cell.angle_alpha   90.00
_cell.angle_beta   90.00
_cell.angle_gamma   90.00
#
_symmetry.space_group_name_H-M   'P 1'
#
loop_
_entity.id
_entity.type
_entity.pdbx_description
1 polymer ?
#
loop_
_entity_poly.entity_id
_entity_poly.type
_entity_poly.pdbx_seq_one_letter_code
_entity_poly.pdbx_strand_id
1 'polypeptide(L)'
;MSKFLFLWESVPGYTPADPNERAALLGKLMEMTKKALDEGQITDWGLFAGGGAGYGIGEGTESDALRGAMQFAPYIKFTVHPVLSLKEVGEVMKSMAG
;
A
#
# COMPACT_ATOMS: atom_id res chain seq x y z
N MET A 1 -0.98 15.65 -7.50
CA MET A 1 -0.89 14.18 -7.61
C MET A 1 -1.97 13.61 -6.73
N SER A 2 -2.55 12.48 -7.12
CA SER A 2 -3.63 11.86 -6.35
C SER A 2 -3.04 11.15 -5.13
N LYS A 3 -3.74 11.22 -4.00
CA LYS A 3 -3.42 10.42 -2.82
C LYS A 3 -4.07 9.05 -2.97
N PHE A 4 -3.38 7.99 -2.55
CA PHE A 4 -3.87 6.62 -2.62
C PHE A 4 -3.76 5.92 -1.27
N LEU A 5 -4.81 5.16 -0.94
CA LEU A 5 -4.81 4.15 0.11
C LEU A 5 -4.53 2.78 -0.53
N PHE A 6 -3.52 2.11 -0.02
CA PHE A 6 -3.14 0.75 -0.39
C PHE A 6 -3.51 -0.19 0.76
N LEU A 7 -4.59 -0.95 0.63
CA LEU A 7 -4.87 -2.05 1.57
C LEU A 7 -4.14 -3.29 1.08
N TRP A 8 -3.27 -3.84 1.91
CA TRP A 8 -2.42 -4.97 1.54
C TRP A 8 -2.74 -6.20 2.36
N GLU A 9 -2.67 -7.37 1.73
CA GLU A 9 -2.92 -8.66 2.35
C GLU A 9 -1.91 -9.69 1.83
N SER A 10 -1.43 -10.54 2.72
CA SER A 10 -0.57 -11.68 2.38
C SER A 10 -1.38 -12.70 1.60
N VAL A 11 -0.84 -13.20 0.50
CA VAL A 11 -1.52 -14.21 -0.31
C VAL A 11 -1.32 -15.60 0.31
N PRO A 12 -2.40 -16.32 0.68
CA PRO A 12 -2.29 -17.67 1.22
C PRO A 12 -1.54 -18.61 0.27
N GLY A 13 -0.68 -19.47 0.82
CA GLY A 13 0.09 -20.46 0.05
C GLY A 13 1.42 -19.95 -0.53
N TYR A 14 1.68 -18.64 -0.50
CA TYR A 14 2.98 -18.07 -0.92
C TYR A 14 3.97 -17.87 0.24
N THR A 15 3.51 -18.04 1.48
CA THR A 15 4.38 -18.04 2.66
C THR A 15 4.99 -19.42 2.86
N PRO A 16 6.33 -19.57 2.88
CA PRO A 16 6.99 -20.85 3.14
C PRO A 16 6.60 -21.46 4.49
N ALA A 17 6.52 -22.79 4.52
CA ALA A 17 6.29 -23.54 5.76
C ALA A 17 7.56 -23.58 6.63
N ASP A 18 8.73 -23.61 6.01
CA ASP A 18 10.01 -23.57 6.72
C ASP A 18 10.19 -22.21 7.41
N PRO A 19 10.50 -22.19 8.73
CA PRO A 19 10.64 -20.93 9.47
C PRO A 19 11.75 -20.01 8.96
N ASN A 20 12.87 -20.55 8.46
CA ASN A 20 14.00 -19.76 7.99
C ASN A 20 13.70 -19.15 6.62
N GLU A 21 13.12 -19.94 5.70
CA GLU A 21 12.67 -19.44 4.40
C GLU A 21 11.59 -18.37 4.57
N ARG A 22 10.66 -18.57 5.49
CA ARG A 22 9.63 -17.59 5.84
C ARG A 22 10.24 -16.30 6.38
N ALA A 23 11.19 -16.40 7.31
CA ALA A 23 11.87 -15.23 7.85
C ALA A 23 12.63 -14.45 6.77
N ALA A 24 13.29 -15.16 5.84
CA ALA A 24 13.99 -14.54 4.71
C ALA A 24 13.03 -13.81 3.76
N LEU A 25 11.90 -14.43 3.42
CA LEU A 25 10.86 -13.79 2.59
C LEU A 25 10.30 -12.53 3.27
N LEU A 26 9.91 -12.63 4.54
CA LEU A 26 9.38 -11.49 5.29
C LEU A 26 10.43 -10.38 5.42
N GLY A 27 11.69 -10.73 5.65
CA GLY A 27 12.81 -9.78 5.68
C GLY A 27 12.94 -9.02 4.36
N LYS A 28 12.91 -9.72 3.22
CA LYS A 28 12.95 -9.10 1.89
C LYS A 28 11.76 -8.17 1.65
N LEU A 29 10.55 -8.59 2.00
CA LEU A 29 9.34 -7.75 1.85
C LEU A 29 9.46 -6.49 2.72
N MET A 30 9.99 -6.59 3.93
CA MET A 30 10.24 -5.45 4.80
C MET A 30 11.30 -4.49 4.25
N GLU A 31 12.38 -5.00 3.64
CA GLU A 31 13.39 -4.16 2.97
C GLU A 31 12.80 -3.40 1.78
N MET A 32 11.95 -4.06 0.98
CA MET A 32 11.24 -3.43 -0.12
C MET A 32 10.30 -2.32 0.37
N THR A 33 9.55 -2.56 1.45
CA THR A 33 8.70 -1.53 2.08
C THR A 33 9.50 -0.35 2.60
N LYS A 34 10.64 -0.59 3.27
CA LYS A 34 11.54 0.49 3.74
C LYS A 34 12.04 1.32 2.58
N LYS A 35 12.50 0.68 1.50
CA LYS A 35 12.94 1.39 0.30
C LYS A 35 11.81 2.23 -0.31
N ALA A 36 10.59 1.72 -0.35
CA ALA A 36 9.43 2.47 -0.86
C ALA A 36 9.10 3.70 0.02
N LEU A 37 9.30 3.62 1.34
CA LEU A 37 9.20 4.78 2.25
C LEU A 37 10.32 5.79 1.98
N ASP A 38 11.56 5.33 1.88
CA ASP A 38 12.74 6.19 1.68
C ASP A 38 12.69 6.93 0.33
N GLU A 39 12.18 6.27 -0.72
CA GLU A 39 11.96 6.86 -2.04
C GLU A 39 10.71 7.75 -2.12
N GLY A 40 9.91 7.82 -1.06
CA GLY A 40 8.66 8.60 -1.01
C GLY A 40 7.53 8.02 -1.86
N GLN A 41 7.63 6.77 -2.32
CA GLN A 41 6.55 6.08 -3.04
C GLN A 41 5.34 5.87 -2.12
N ILE A 42 5.62 5.59 -0.86
CA ILE A 42 4.64 5.59 0.23
C ILE A 42 5.12 6.53 1.33
N THR A 43 4.19 7.21 1.99
CA THR A 43 4.42 8.19 3.05
C THR A 43 4.04 7.65 4.43
N ASP A 44 3.21 6.61 4.47
CA ASP A 44 2.86 5.88 5.68
C ASP A 44 2.65 4.40 5.37
N TRP A 45 2.90 3.55 6.36
CA TRP A 45 2.70 2.11 6.28
C TRP A 45 2.37 1.55 7.65
N GLY A 46 1.40 0.64 7.70
CA GLY A 46 1.03 -0.02 8.95
C GLY A 46 0.58 -1.46 8.74
N LEU A 47 0.79 -2.26 9.78
CA LEU A 47 0.29 -3.62 9.92
C LEU A 47 -0.89 -3.65 10.89
N PHE A 48 -1.98 -4.28 10.51
CA PHE A 48 -3.12 -4.47 11.41
C PHE A 48 -2.80 -5.48 12.51
N ALA A 49 -3.42 -5.32 13.69
CA ALA A 49 -3.09 -6.05 14.91
C ALA A 49 -3.28 -7.58 14.87
N GLY A 50 -3.76 -8.16 13.76
CA GLY A 50 -3.82 -9.61 13.54
C GLY A 50 -2.68 -10.18 12.69
N GLY A 51 -1.78 -9.32 12.18
CA GLY A 51 -0.81 -9.73 11.17
C GLY A 51 -1.47 -9.97 9.80
N GLY A 52 -0.64 -10.30 8.80
CA GLY A 52 -1.11 -10.77 7.49
C GLY A 52 -1.76 -9.70 6.59
N ALA A 53 -2.18 -8.57 7.12
CA ALA A 53 -2.79 -7.48 6.37
C ALA A 53 -2.49 -6.11 6.99
N GLY A 54 -2.64 -5.05 6.20
CA GLY A 54 -2.40 -3.70 6.67
C GLY A 54 -2.74 -2.64 5.63
N TYR A 55 -2.14 -1.47 5.80
CA TYR A 55 -2.31 -0.35 4.91
C TYR A 55 -0.99 0.30 4.52
N GLY A 56 -1.03 1.07 3.44
CA GLY A 56 -0.02 2.06 3.06
C GLY A 56 -0.71 3.28 2.48
N ILE A 57 -0.06 4.43 2.59
CA ILE A 57 -0.49 5.69 1.96
C ILE A 57 0.60 6.13 1.01
N GLY A 58 0.24 6.55 -0.20
CA GLY A 58 1.20 7.10 -1.17
C GLY A 58 0.57 8.19 -2.02
N GLU A 59 1.39 8.91 -2.77
CA GLU A 59 0.96 9.95 -3.70
C GLU A 59 1.61 9.73 -5.07
N GLY A 60 0.85 9.96 -6.14
CA GLY A 60 1.37 9.77 -7.49
C GLY A 60 0.28 9.77 -8.55
N THR A 61 0.56 9.08 -9.65
CA THR A 61 -0.44 8.70 -10.67
C THR A 61 -0.97 7.28 -10.42
N GLU A 62 -2.06 6.92 -11.09
CA GLU A 62 -2.60 5.55 -11.06
C GLU A 62 -1.58 4.52 -11.57
N SER A 63 -0.72 4.92 -12.51
CA SER A 63 0.36 4.07 -13.03
C SER A 63 1.47 3.85 -12.00
N ASP A 64 1.80 4.87 -11.21
CA ASP A 64 2.77 4.75 -10.11
C ASP A 64 2.21 3.82 -9.03
N ALA A 65 0.93 3.95 -8.70
CA ALA A 65 0.24 3.09 -7.75
C ALA A 65 0.23 1.62 -8.21
N LEU A 66 -0.09 1.35 -9.48
CA LEU A 66 -0.06 -0.01 -10.03
C LEU A 66 1.35 -0.62 -9.99
N ARG A 67 2.37 0.15 -10.42
CA ARG A 67 3.76 -0.29 -10.39
C ARG A 67 4.23 -0.60 -8.97
N GLY A 68 3.90 0.29 -8.03
CA GLY A 68 4.20 0.16 -6.61
C GLY A 68 3.55 -1.08 -5.99
N ALA A 69 2.33 -1.44 -6.39
CA ALA A 69 1.67 -2.66 -5.95
C ALA A 69 2.29 -3.93 -6.57
N MET A 70 2.57 -3.90 -7.87
CA MET A 70 3.06 -5.08 -8.62
C MET A 70 4.42 -5.60 -8.14
N GLN A 71 5.28 -4.75 -7.57
CA GLN A 71 6.61 -5.18 -7.11
C GLN A 71 6.55 -6.24 -6.00
N PHE A 72 5.46 -6.29 -5.23
CA PHE A 72 5.30 -7.25 -4.12
C PHE A 72 4.59 -8.54 -4.55
N ALA A 73 4.13 -8.64 -5.80
CA ALA A 73 3.55 -9.86 -6.33
C ALA A 73 4.62 -10.97 -6.42
N PRO A 74 4.25 -12.24 -6.20
CA PRO A 74 2.91 -12.75 -5.90
C PRO A 74 2.56 -12.80 -4.39
N TYR A 75 3.44 -12.29 -3.52
CA TYR A 75 3.34 -12.51 -2.07
C TYR A 75 2.29 -11.63 -1.39
N ILE A 76 2.11 -10.41 -1.88
CA ILE A 76 1.16 -9.44 -1.33
C ILE A 76 0.17 -9.05 -2.42
N LYS A 77 -1.11 -9.09 -2.08
CA LYS A 77 -2.20 -8.54 -2.88
C LYS A 77 -2.54 -7.16 -2.36
N PHE A 78 -2.77 -6.23 -3.28
CA PHE A 78 -3.21 -4.87 -2.97
C PHE A 78 -4.62 -4.59 -3.47
N THR A 79 -5.40 -3.89 -2.66
CA THR A 79 -6.60 -3.15 -3.05
C THR A 79 -6.28 -1.67 -2.94
N VAL A 80 -6.41 -0.93 -4.05
CA VAL A 80 -5.97 0.48 -4.13
C VAL A 80 -7.18 1.39 -4.32
N HIS A 81 -7.26 2.43 -3.50
CA HIS A 81 -8.31 3.44 -3.57
C HIS A 81 -7.69 4.83 -3.73
N PRO A 82 -8.09 5.64 -4.73
CA PRO A 82 -7.81 7.07 -4.72
C PRO A 82 -8.55 7.72 -3.54
N VAL A 83 -7.92 8.70 -2.91
CA VAL A 83 -8.41 9.38 -1.71
C VAL A 83 -8.49 10.88 -2.00
N LEU A 84 -9.69 11.44 -1.88
CA LEU A 84 -9.89 12.89 -1.94
C LEU A 84 -9.47 13.54 -0.63
N SER A 85 -8.76 14.65 -0.73
CA SER A 85 -8.44 15.52 0.39
C SER A 85 -9.67 16.28 0.87
N LEU A 86 -9.63 16.78 2.11
CA LEU A 86 -10.67 17.65 2.65
C LEU A 86 -10.91 18.88 1.77
N LYS A 87 -9.86 19.40 1.13
CA LYS A 87 -9.95 20.54 0.20
C LYS A 87 -10.79 20.16 -1.02
N GLU A 88 -10.47 19.05 -1.69
CA GLU A 88 -11.20 18.59 -2.88
C GLU A 88 -12.66 18.28 -2.54
N VAL A 89 -12.91 17.61 -1.41
CA VAL A 89 -14.28 17.38 -0.92
C VAL A 89 -14.99 18.72 -0.66
N GLY A 90 -14.30 19.70 -0.07
CA GLY A 90 -14.86 21.04 0.18
C GLY A 90 -15.20 21.81 -1.10
N GLU A 91 -14.41 21.66 -2.17
CA GLU A 91 -14.71 22.26 -3.48
C GLU A 91 -15.95 21.63 -4.12
N VAL A 92 -16.10 20.31 -4.04
CA VAL A 92 -17.32 19.60 -4.48
C VAL A 92 -18.54 20.05 -3.66
N MET A 93 -18.42 20.17 -2.34
CA MET A 93 -19.53 20.62 -1.49
C MET A 93 -19.97 22.06 -1.82
N LYS A 94 -19.04 22.94 -2.16
CA LYS A 94 -19.37 24.31 -2.59
C LYS A 94 -20.09 24.34 -3.94
N SER A 95 -19.67 23.51 -4.91
CA SER A 95 -20.34 23.46 -6.22
C SER A 95 -21.77 22.92 -6.14
N MET A 96 -22.08 22.14 -5.09
CA MET A 96 -23.44 21.67 -4.82
C MET A 96 -24.34 22.72 -4.16
N ALA A 97 -23.77 23.75 -3.54
CA ALA A 97 -24.53 24.72 -2.74
C ALA A 97 -25.21 25.85 -3.56
N GLY A 98 -24.92 25.94 -4.87
CA GLY A 98 -25.41 27.01 -5.74
C GLY A 98 -24.48 28.22 -5.77
#